data_AF-W5CVU1-F1
#
_entry.id   AF-W5CVU1-F1
#
_cell.length_a   1.000
_cell.length_b   1.000
_cell.length_c   1.000
_cell.angle_alpha   90.00
_cell.angle_beta   90.00
_cell.angle_gamma   90.00
#
_symmetry.space_group_name_H-M   'P 1'
#
loop_
_entity.id
_entity.type
_entity.pdbx_description
1 polymer ?
#
loop_
_entity_poly.entity_id
_entity_poly.type
_entity_poly.pdbx_seq_one_letter_code
_entity_poly.pdbx_strand_id
1 'polypeptide(L)'
;MAEASPRTETSTDDTDENLMLEPGNAALAVVSDSSDRSRDKNGDQKTMRRLAQNREAARKSRLRKKAYVQQLENSRLKLTQLEQELQRARQQGIFISSSADQSHSMSGNGALAFDTEYARWLEEHNRQVNELRAAVNAHAGDTELRSVVEKIMSHYDEIFKQKGNAAKADVFHVLSGMWKTPAERCFLWLGGFRPSELLKLLSTQLEPLTEQQLSGICNLQQSSQQAEDALSQGMEALQQSLAETLAGSIGSSGSGSTGNVANYMGQMAMAMGKLGTLENFLRQADNLRQQTLQQMQRILTTRQSARALLVISDYSSRLRALSSLWLARPKE
;
A
#
# COMPACT_ATOMS: atom_id res chain seq x y z
N MET A 1 22.17 -39.54 -14.61
CA MET A 1 21.80 -39.10 -15.97
C MET A 1 21.37 -37.65 -15.84
N ALA A 2 22.22 -36.67 -16.18
CA ALA A 2 22.46 -36.17 -17.55
C ALA A 2 21.17 -35.48 -18.07
N GLU A 3 21.05 -34.22 -18.45
CA GLU A 3 21.91 -33.16 -19.03
C GLU A 3 21.27 -31.79 -18.65
N ALA A 4 22.01 -30.74 -18.30
CA ALA A 4 22.75 -29.77 -19.14
C ALA A 4 21.89 -28.84 -20.04
N SER A 5 22.23 -27.55 -19.95
CA SER A 5 21.62 -26.35 -20.54
C SER A 5 21.84 -26.23 -22.06
N PRO A 6 21.32 -25.18 -22.73
CA PRO A 6 22.31 -24.28 -23.34
C PRO A 6 22.02 -22.79 -23.15
N ARG A 7 23.14 -22.07 -22.94
CA ARG A 7 23.33 -20.63 -23.10
C ARG A 7 23.72 -20.36 -24.56
N THR A 8 23.27 -19.24 -25.11
CA THR A 8 23.82 -18.65 -26.34
C THR A 8 24.85 -17.60 -25.99
N GLU A 9 26.08 -17.83 -26.45
CA GLU A 9 27.19 -16.89 -26.49
C GLU A 9 27.22 -16.21 -27.87
N THR A 10 27.58 -14.93 -27.91
CA THR A 10 28.01 -14.26 -29.14
C THR A 10 29.51 -13.98 -29.03
N SER A 11 30.21 -14.55 -29.99
CA SER A 11 31.65 -14.55 -30.24
C SER A 11 32.16 -13.19 -30.72
N THR A 12 33.39 -12.85 -30.32
CA THR A 12 34.39 -12.33 -31.26
C THR A 12 35.77 -12.88 -30.90
N ASP A 13 36.35 -13.51 -31.90
CA ASP A 13 37.65 -14.17 -31.98
C ASP A 13 38.81 -13.17 -32.09
N ASP A 14 40.01 -13.59 -31.68
CA ASP A 14 41.29 -13.23 -32.32
C ASP A 14 42.43 -13.97 -31.57
N THR A 15 42.84 -15.08 -32.20
CA THR A 15 44.01 -15.94 -31.98
C THR A 15 45.34 -15.20 -32.02
N ASP A 16 46.31 -15.66 -31.22
CA ASP A 16 47.63 -15.98 -31.78
C ASP A 16 48.42 -16.97 -30.91
N GLU A 17 48.98 -17.96 -31.58
CA GLU A 17 49.60 -19.17 -31.05
C GLU A 17 51.05 -18.97 -30.61
N ASN A 18 51.47 -19.70 -29.58
CA ASN A 18 52.84 -19.75 -29.08
C ASN A 18 53.43 -21.14 -29.35
N LEU A 19 54.43 -21.23 -30.24
CA LEU A 19 55.18 -22.47 -30.48
C LEU A 19 56.64 -22.29 -30.04
N MET A 20 57.06 -23.14 -29.09
CA MET A 20 58.45 -23.44 -28.78
C MET A 20 59.15 -24.10 -29.98
N LEU A 21 60.47 -23.88 -30.12
CA LEU A 21 61.49 -24.88 -30.48
C LEU A 21 62.92 -24.28 -30.36
N GLU A 22 63.75 -24.88 -29.50
CA GLU A 22 65.25 -24.90 -29.53
C GLU A 22 65.72 -25.86 -30.67
N PRO A 23 67.01 -25.99 -31.11
CA PRO A 23 68.28 -25.80 -30.35
C PRO A 23 69.55 -25.32 -31.13
N GLY A 24 70.71 -25.13 -30.46
CA GLY A 24 72.04 -25.45 -31.04
C GLY A 24 73.25 -24.52 -30.79
N ASN A 25 74.36 -25.11 -30.34
CA ASN A 25 75.67 -24.54 -29.93
C ASN A 25 76.57 -23.95 -31.05
N ALA A 26 77.46 -23.02 -30.63
CA ALA A 26 78.91 -22.91 -30.91
C ALA A 26 79.48 -21.71 -31.72
N ALA A 27 80.46 -21.06 -31.06
CA ALA A 27 81.72 -20.46 -31.56
C ALA A 27 81.77 -19.02 -32.14
N LEU A 28 82.40 -18.15 -31.33
CA LEU A 28 83.48 -17.17 -31.62
C LEU A 28 83.45 -16.35 -32.93
N ALA A 29 83.31 -15.02 -32.79
CA ALA A 29 84.25 -14.05 -33.37
C ALA A 29 84.06 -12.65 -32.73
N VAL A 30 85.13 -12.15 -32.14
CA VAL A 30 85.29 -10.76 -31.66
C VAL A 30 85.51 -9.84 -32.86
N VAL A 31 84.73 -8.77 -32.98
CA VAL A 31 85.20 -7.50 -33.57
C VAL A 31 84.50 -6.33 -32.87
N SER A 32 85.32 -5.40 -32.40
CA SER A 32 84.98 -4.15 -31.72
C SER A 32 84.00 -3.26 -32.50
N ASP A 33 83.05 -2.65 -31.79
CA ASP A 33 82.70 -1.26 -32.04
C ASP A 33 82.41 -0.54 -30.71
N SER A 34 83.19 0.49 -30.42
CA SER A 34 83.21 1.21 -29.15
C SER A 34 82.29 2.43 -29.20
N SER A 35 81.01 2.21 -29.52
CA SER A 35 80.03 3.31 -29.62
C SER A 35 78.65 3.03 -28.99
N ASP A 36 78.41 1.87 -28.35
CA ASP A 36 77.06 1.52 -27.86
C ASP A 36 76.86 1.50 -26.32
N ARG A 37 77.93 1.74 -25.54
CA ARG A 37 77.85 1.68 -24.06
C ARG A 37 77.04 2.81 -23.39
N SER A 38 76.71 3.87 -24.11
CA SER A 38 75.91 5.00 -23.59
C SER A 38 74.42 4.89 -23.95
N ARG A 39 74.08 4.16 -25.02
CA ARG A 39 72.68 3.95 -25.47
C ARG A 39 72.03 2.81 -24.69
N ASP A 40 72.75 1.72 -24.43
CA ASP A 40 72.31 0.60 -23.59
C ASP A 40 72.06 1.02 -22.13
N LYS A 41 72.96 1.80 -21.53
CA LYS A 41 72.76 2.32 -20.15
C LYS A 41 71.51 3.19 -20.01
N ASN A 42 71.16 3.95 -21.04
CA ASN A 42 69.94 4.76 -21.06
C ASN A 42 68.69 3.93 -21.31
N GLY A 43 68.78 2.86 -22.12
CA GLY A 43 67.74 1.85 -22.32
C GLY A 43 67.43 1.11 -21.02
N ASP A 44 68.46 0.61 -20.34
CA ASP A 44 68.36 -0.08 -19.05
C ASP A 44 67.79 0.83 -17.96
N GLN A 45 68.23 2.09 -17.90
CA GLN A 45 67.70 3.05 -16.92
C GLN A 45 66.22 3.38 -17.19
N LYS A 46 65.79 3.46 -18.44
CA LYS A 46 64.38 3.65 -18.83
C LYS A 46 63.54 2.42 -18.51
N THR A 47 64.08 1.21 -18.75
CA THR A 47 63.44 -0.07 -18.40
C THR A 47 63.28 -0.22 -16.89
N MET A 48 64.31 0.12 -16.11
CA MET A 48 64.26 0.11 -14.64
C MET A 48 63.23 1.09 -14.08
N ARG A 49 63.08 2.28 -14.67
CA ARG A 49 62.03 3.24 -14.29
C ARG A 49 60.62 2.70 -14.60
N ARG A 50 60.42 2.07 -15.77
CA ARG A 50 59.14 1.44 -16.11
C ARG A 50 58.78 0.30 -15.16
N LEU A 51 59.75 -0.54 -14.80
CA LEU A 51 59.54 -1.62 -13.83
C LEU A 51 59.19 -1.09 -12.44
N ALA A 52 59.84 -0.02 -11.99
CA ALA A 52 59.51 0.64 -10.73
C ALA A 52 58.07 1.21 -10.73
N GLN A 53 57.68 1.90 -11.81
CA GLN A 53 56.31 2.41 -11.99
C GLN A 53 55.27 1.28 -12.06
N ASN A 54 55.57 0.18 -12.75
CA ASN A 54 54.69 -0.98 -12.82
C ASN A 54 54.51 -1.64 -11.43
N ARG A 55 55.60 -1.77 -10.66
CA ARG A 55 55.55 -2.25 -9.27
C ARG A 55 54.69 -1.34 -8.39
N GLU A 56 54.80 -0.02 -8.55
CA GLU A 56 54.00 0.94 -7.79
C GLU A 56 52.52 0.92 -8.22
N ALA A 57 52.24 0.84 -9.52
CA ALA A 57 50.90 0.71 -10.08
C ALA A 57 50.22 -0.58 -9.62
N ALA A 58 50.95 -1.71 -9.59
CA ALA A 58 50.47 -2.99 -9.08
C ALA A 58 50.14 -2.91 -7.58
N ARG A 59 50.98 -2.25 -6.77
CA ARG A 59 50.69 -2.00 -5.34
C ARG A 59 49.43 -1.16 -5.16
N LYS A 60 49.29 -0.04 -5.88
CA LYS A 60 48.09 0.81 -5.84
C LYS A 60 46.84 0.07 -6.28
N SER A 61 46.93 -0.75 -7.33
CA SER A 61 45.82 -1.59 -7.81
C SER A 61 45.39 -2.62 -6.76
N ARG A 62 46.35 -3.33 -6.14
CA ARG A 62 46.06 -4.28 -5.05
C ARG A 62 45.40 -3.59 -3.86
N LEU A 63 45.87 -2.40 -3.48
CA LEU A 63 45.29 -1.65 -2.37
C LEU A 63 43.84 -1.24 -2.65
N ARG A 64 43.56 -0.74 -3.86
CA ARG A 64 42.19 -0.41 -4.29
C ARG A 64 41.27 -1.63 -4.32
N LYS A 65 41.74 -2.76 -4.87
CA LYS A 65 40.99 -4.01 -4.87
C LYS A 65 40.71 -4.50 -3.44
N LYS A 66 41.70 -4.42 -2.55
CA LYS A 66 41.53 -4.78 -1.13
C LYS A 66 40.48 -3.91 -0.45
N ALA A 67 40.52 -2.59 -0.66
CA ALA A 67 39.52 -1.68 -0.11
C ALA A 67 38.11 -1.97 -0.66
N TYR A 68 38.00 -2.27 -1.96
CA TYR A 68 36.72 -2.61 -2.58
C TYR A 68 36.15 -3.94 -2.05
N VAL A 69 36.98 -4.97 -1.89
CA VAL A 69 36.56 -6.25 -1.29
C VAL A 69 36.09 -6.04 0.15
N GLN A 70 36.81 -5.25 0.94
CA GLN A 70 36.40 -4.92 2.31
C GLN A 70 35.07 -4.17 2.34
N GLN A 71 34.83 -3.27 1.38
CA GLN A 71 33.54 -2.59 1.24
C GLN A 71 32.41 -3.57 0.90
N LEU A 72 32.66 -4.56 0.03
CA LEU A 72 31.70 -5.60 -0.32
C LEU A 72 31.40 -6.54 0.87
N GLU A 73 32.39 -6.86 1.68
CA GLU A 73 32.19 -7.64 2.91
C GLU A 73 31.33 -6.88 3.92
N ASN A 74 31.59 -5.58 4.09
CA ASN A 74 30.78 -4.71 4.95
C ASN A 74 29.34 -4.57 4.44
N SER A 75 29.14 -4.41 3.12
CA SER A 75 27.79 -4.31 2.55
C SER A 75 27.03 -5.62 2.68
N ARG A 76 27.68 -6.77 2.47
CA ARG A 76 27.09 -8.09 2.66
C ARG A 76 26.63 -8.30 4.11
N LEU A 77 27.48 -7.96 5.10
CA LEU A 77 27.10 -8.07 6.52
C LEU A 77 25.90 -7.19 6.86
N LYS A 78 25.87 -5.95 6.36
CA LYS A 78 24.73 -5.03 6.56
C LYS A 78 23.45 -5.58 5.93
N LEU A 79 23.56 -6.21 4.76
CA LEU A 79 22.41 -6.81 4.06
C LEU A 79 21.85 -8.01 4.84
N THR A 80 22.73 -8.88 5.37
CA THR A 80 22.31 -9.97 6.26
C THR A 80 21.65 -9.48 7.54
N GLN A 81 22.14 -8.37 8.13
CA GLN A 81 21.50 -7.77 9.30
C GLN A 81 20.09 -7.24 8.97
N LEU A 82 19.95 -6.52 7.86
CA LEU A 82 18.65 -6.02 7.40
C LEU A 82 17.66 -7.16 7.10
N GLU A 83 18.12 -8.26 6.50
CA GLU A 83 17.28 -9.44 6.27
C GLU A 83 16.79 -10.08 7.59
N GLN A 84 17.66 -10.17 8.60
CA GLN A 84 17.28 -10.67 9.93
C GLN A 84 16.29 -9.74 10.64
N GLU A 85 16.51 -8.43 10.57
CA GLU A 85 15.57 -7.44 11.11
C GLU A 85 14.21 -7.51 10.41
N LEU A 86 14.21 -7.69 9.09
CA LEU A 86 13.00 -7.84 8.29
C LEU A 86 12.25 -9.15 8.62
N GLN A 87 12.96 -10.27 8.79
CA GLN A 87 12.37 -11.52 9.27
C GLN A 87 11.81 -11.39 10.70
N ARG A 88 12.53 -10.70 11.60
CA ARG A 88 12.05 -10.43 12.96
C ARG A 88 10.79 -9.55 12.96
N ALA A 89 10.76 -8.49 12.15
CA ALA A 89 9.59 -7.64 11.98
C ALA A 89 8.38 -8.41 11.42
N ARG A 90 8.61 -9.33 10.47
CA ARG A 90 7.56 -10.23 9.96
C ARG A 90 7.05 -11.22 11.01
N GLN A 91 7.93 -11.77 11.86
CA GLN A 91 7.55 -12.72 12.91
C GLN A 91 6.85 -12.05 14.10
N GLN A 92 7.16 -10.77 14.39
CA GLN A 92 6.53 -9.99 15.44
C GLN A 92 5.13 -9.45 15.06
N GLY A 93 4.57 -9.84 13.91
CA GLY A 93 3.20 -9.49 13.56
C GLY A 93 2.98 -7.99 13.36
N ILE A 94 4.00 -7.26 12.92
CA ILE A 94 3.80 -5.92 12.35
C ILE A 94 3.07 -6.13 11.03
N PHE A 95 1.75 -6.02 11.11
CA PHE A 95 0.86 -5.83 9.98
C PHE A 95 1.53 -4.90 8.97
N ILE A 96 1.45 -5.29 7.70
CA ILE A 96 1.86 -4.50 6.55
C ILE A 96 1.01 -3.22 6.54
N SER A 97 1.43 -2.23 7.32
CA SER A 97 1.19 -0.82 7.08
C SER A 97 2.52 -0.27 6.60
N SER A 98 2.55 0.13 5.33
CA SER A 98 3.68 0.80 4.69
C SER A 98 4.23 1.90 5.60
N SER A 99 5.34 1.64 6.28
CA SER A 99 6.02 2.61 7.14
C SER A 99 7.52 2.42 6.98
N ALA A 100 8.03 2.98 5.89
CA ALA A 100 9.42 3.36 5.74
C ALA A 100 9.45 4.86 5.38
N ASP A 101 9.20 5.68 6.39
CA ASP A 101 9.96 6.89 6.74
C ASP A 101 9.24 7.65 7.85
N GLN A 102 9.64 7.36 9.10
CA GLN A 102 9.31 8.19 10.25
C GLN A 102 10.19 9.45 10.20
N SER A 103 9.69 10.49 9.57
CA SER A 103 10.05 11.87 9.90
C SER A 103 8.79 12.59 10.37
N HIS A 104 8.70 12.82 11.68
CA HIS A 104 7.86 13.81 12.36
C HIS A 104 6.58 14.25 11.64
N SER A 105 5.47 13.55 11.87
CA SER A 105 4.13 14.11 11.67
C SER A 105 3.18 13.59 12.74
N MET A 106 2.56 14.51 13.48
CA MET A 106 1.49 14.25 14.44
C MET A 106 0.25 13.58 13.80
N SER A 107 0.20 13.43 12.47
CA SER A 107 -0.90 12.83 11.72
C SER A 107 -0.93 11.30 11.80
N GLY A 108 0.21 10.61 11.94
CA GLY A 108 0.26 9.15 12.00
C GLY A 108 -0.38 8.54 13.26
N ASN A 109 -0.52 9.34 14.32
CA ASN A 109 -1.13 8.88 15.57
C ASN A 109 -2.67 8.77 15.46
N GLY A 110 -3.30 9.57 14.60
CA GLY A 110 -4.76 9.59 14.44
C GLY A 110 -5.31 8.33 13.76
N ALA A 111 -4.62 7.83 12.74
CA ALA A 111 -4.99 6.61 12.02
C ALA A 111 -4.94 5.37 12.94
N LEU A 112 -3.84 5.20 13.68
CA LEU A 112 -3.68 4.09 14.63
C LEU A 112 -4.68 4.16 15.80
N ALA A 113 -4.96 5.38 16.28
CA ALA A 113 -5.98 5.59 17.31
C ALA A 113 -7.37 5.19 16.81
N PHE A 114 -7.73 5.56 15.58
CA PHE A 114 -8.99 5.16 14.98
C PHE A 114 -9.09 3.64 14.78
N ASP A 115 -8.03 2.98 14.33
CA ASP A 115 -8.03 1.51 14.16
C ASP A 115 -8.27 0.79 15.48
N THR A 116 -7.64 1.28 16.56
CA THR A 116 -7.83 0.74 17.91
C THR A 116 -9.25 0.97 18.42
N GLU A 117 -9.80 2.16 18.20
CA GLU A 117 -11.18 2.48 18.58
C GLU A 117 -12.18 1.64 17.78
N TYR A 118 -11.95 1.48 16.47
CA TYR A 118 -12.79 0.67 15.62
C TYR A 118 -12.77 -0.81 16.04
N ALA A 119 -11.62 -1.35 16.42
CA ALA A 119 -11.51 -2.71 16.94
C ALA A 119 -12.37 -2.88 18.20
N ARG A 120 -12.29 -1.94 19.15
CA ARG A 120 -13.13 -1.95 20.36
C ARG A 120 -14.61 -1.82 20.03
N TRP A 121 -14.96 -0.91 19.11
CA TRP A 121 -16.32 -0.75 18.63
C TRP A 121 -16.87 -2.06 18.04
N LEU A 122 -16.05 -2.77 17.27
CA LEU A 122 -16.43 -4.02 16.63
C LEU A 122 -16.64 -5.15 17.64
N GLU A 123 -15.81 -5.25 18.68
CA GLU A 123 -15.99 -6.19 19.79
C GLU A 123 -17.33 -5.97 20.49
N GLU A 124 -17.65 -4.72 20.83
CA GLU A 124 -18.91 -4.36 21.47
C GLU A 124 -20.11 -4.56 20.53
N HIS A 125 -19.95 -4.26 19.24
CA HIS A 125 -20.98 -4.54 18.22
C HIS A 125 -21.29 -6.04 18.16
N ASN A 126 -20.26 -6.89 18.11
CA ASN A 126 -20.44 -8.35 18.12
C ASN A 126 -21.13 -8.82 19.41
N ARG A 127 -20.80 -8.24 20.57
CA ARG A 127 -21.46 -8.54 21.86
C ARG A 127 -22.96 -8.21 21.80
N GLN A 128 -23.32 -7.03 21.32
CA GLN A 128 -24.72 -6.58 21.18
C GLN A 128 -25.49 -7.40 20.14
N VAL A 129 -24.86 -7.76 19.02
CA VAL A 129 -25.47 -8.63 18.01
C VAL A 129 -25.75 -10.03 18.56
N ASN A 130 -24.84 -10.57 19.37
CA ASN A 130 -25.06 -11.88 20.02
C ASN A 130 -26.18 -11.82 21.06
N GLU A 131 -26.28 -10.72 21.82
CA GLU A 131 -27.39 -10.42 22.72
C GLU A 131 -28.72 -10.38 21.95
N LEU A 132 -28.77 -9.66 20.82
CA LEU A 132 -29.95 -9.60 19.94
C LEU A 132 -30.32 -10.98 19.38
N ARG A 133 -29.33 -11.75 18.92
CA ARG A 133 -29.54 -13.10 18.40
C ARG A 133 -30.13 -14.03 19.47
N ALA A 134 -29.62 -13.97 20.69
CA ALA A 134 -30.15 -14.75 21.81
C ALA A 134 -31.61 -14.35 22.11
N ALA A 135 -31.91 -13.05 22.17
CA ALA A 135 -33.27 -12.54 22.41
C ALA A 135 -34.25 -12.97 21.30
N VAL A 136 -33.84 -12.89 20.02
CA VAL A 136 -34.64 -13.35 18.88
C VAL A 136 -34.92 -14.85 18.98
N ASN A 137 -33.90 -15.67 19.27
CA ASN A 137 -34.03 -17.13 19.41
C ASN A 137 -34.90 -17.55 20.61
N ALA A 138 -34.83 -16.79 21.70
CA ALA A 138 -35.66 -16.97 22.88
C ALA A 138 -37.10 -16.47 22.69
N HIS A 139 -37.45 -15.93 21.52
CA HIS A 139 -38.75 -15.33 21.22
C HIS A 139 -39.10 -14.21 22.21
N ALA A 140 -38.11 -13.40 22.58
CA ALA A 140 -38.28 -12.25 23.45
C ALA A 140 -39.41 -11.32 22.98
N GLY A 141 -40.06 -10.68 23.96
CA GLY A 141 -41.13 -9.72 23.71
C GLY A 141 -40.62 -8.48 22.98
N ASP A 142 -41.52 -7.77 22.31
CA ASP A 142 -41.15 -6.62 21.48
C ASP A 142 -40.49 -5.48 22.27
N THR A 143 -40.81 -5.30 23.56
CA THR A 143 -40.16 -4.31 24.42
C THR A 143 -38.68 -4.61 24.64
N GLU A 144 -38.34 -5.88 24.87
CA GLU A 144 -36.96 -6.33 25.07
C GLU A 144 -36.17 -6.22 23.77
N LEU A 145 -36.74 -6.70 22.66
CA LEU A 145 -36.12 -6.55 21.34
C LEU A 145 -35.88 -5.09 20.98
N ARG A 146 -36.85 -4.19 21.28
CA ARG A 146 -36.72 -2.76 21.03
C ARG A 146 -35.52 -2.17 21.76
N SER A 147 -35.33 -2.51 23.03
CA SER A 147 -34.20 -2.02 23.82
C SER A 147 -32.86 -2.41 23.22
N VAL A 148 -32.70 -3.67 22.78
CA VAL A 148 -31.45 -4.13 22.15
C VAL A 148 -31.26 -3.51 20.76
N VAL A 149 -32.32 -3.37 19.98
CA VAL A 149 -32.30 -2.71 18.65
C VAL A 149 -31.89 -1.23 18.78
N GLU A 150 -32.46 -0.49 19.72
CA GLU A 150 -32.11 0.91 19.99
C GLU A 150 -30.65 1.05 20.43
N LYS A 151 -30.15 0.13 21.28
CA LYS A 151 -28.75 0.09 21.71
C LYS A 151 -27.79 -0.09 20.52
N ILE A 152 -28.09 -1.01 19.61
CA ILE A 152 -27.29 -1.23 18.39
C ILE A 152 -27.34 0.00 17.48
N MET A 153 -28.49 0.67 17.36
CA MET A 153 -28.60 1.89 16.56
C MET A 153 -27.76 3.03 17.11
N SER A 154 -27.81 3.28 18.42
CA SER A 154 -26.93 4.26 19.06
C SER A 154 -25.45 3.88 18.88
N HIS A 155 -25.12 2.59 18.84
CA HIS A 155 -23.77 2.13 18.54
C HIS A 155 -23.34 2.47 17.10
N TYR A 156 -24.24 2.38 16.12
CA TYR A 156 -23.97 2.87 14.76
C TYR A 156 -23.75 4.39 14.70
N ASP A 157 -24.53 5.16 15.45
CA ASP A 157 -24.36 6.63 15.51
C ASP A 157 -22.96 7.00 16.04
N GLU A 158 -22.46 6.28 17.04
CA GLU A 158 -21.13 6.51 17.61
C GLU A 158 -20.01 6.23 16.60
N ILE A 159 -20.07 5.14 15.82
CA ILE A 159 -19.01 4.88 14.83
C ILE A 159 -19.00 5.92 13.70
N PHE A 160 -20.17 6.43 13.27
CA PHE A 160 -20.20 7.51 12.28
C PHE A 160 -19.56 8.79 12.82
N LYS A 161 -19.80 9.12 14.10
CA LYS A 161 -19.15 10.25 14.77
C LYS A 161 -17.64 10.06 14.90
N GLN A 162 -17.19 8.89 15.34
CA GLN A 162 -15.77 8.55 15.45
C GLN A 162 -15.07 8.60 14.11
N LYS A 163 -15.69 8.05 13.06
CA LYS A 163 -15.19 8.09 11.69
C LYS A 163 -15.11 9.53 11.16
N GLY A 164 -16.07 10.39 11.48
CA GLY A 164 -16.01 11.82 11.18
C GLY A 164 -14.82 12.53 11.86
N ASN A 165 -14.51 12.17 13.10
CA ASN A 165 -13.32 12.69 13.79
C ASN A 165 -12.02 12.16 13.18
N ALA A 166 -11.98 10.87 12.82
CA ALA A 166 -10.84 10.27 12.14
C ALA A 166 -10.60 10.90 10.75
N ALA A 167 -11.65 11.21 10.00
CA ALA A 167 -11.56 11.85 8.69
C ALA A 167 -10.93 13.25 8.75
N LYS A 168 -11.14 13.99 9.86
CA LYS A 168 -10.48 15.29 10.10
C LYS A 168 -8.99 15.15 10.34
N ALA A 169 -8.56 14.03 10.95
CA ALA A 169 -7.16 13.76 11.24
C ALA A 169 -6.43 13.17 10.01
N ASP A 170 -7.08 12.22 9.33
CA ASP A 170 -6.60 11.57 8.11
C ASP A 170 -7.78 11.05 7.27
N VAL A 171 -8.19 11.86 6.29
CA VAL A 171 -9.28 11.53 5.37
C VAL A 171 -8.94 10.35 4.45
N PHE A 172 -7.65 10.18 4.11
CA PHE A 172 -7.20 9.14 3.19
C PHE A 172 -7.21 7.77 3.87
N HIS A 173 -6.83 7.69 5.15
CA HIS A 173 -6.95 6.47 5.95
C HIS A 173 -8.39 5.94 5.98
N VAL A 174 -9.35 6.85 6.21
CA VAL A 174 -10.77 6.50 6.26
C VAL A 174 -11.32 6.12 4.88
N LEU A 175 -11.05 6.92 3.84
CA LEU A 175 -11.53 6.68 2.48
C LEU A 175 -10.98 5.40 1.87
N SER A 176 -9.70 5.12 2.08
CA SER A 176 -9.04 3.92 1.55
C SER A 176 -9.46 2.63 2.27
N GLY A 177 -10.12 2.75 3.42
CA GLY A 177 -10.62 1.60 4.19
C GLY A 177 -9.52 0.81 4.88
N MET A 178 -8.37 1.43 5.21
CA MET A 178 -7.24 0.73 5.84
C MET A 178 -7.58 0.12 7.20
N TRP A 179 -8.59 0.67 7.86
CA TRP A 179 -9.19 0.17 9.11
C TRP A 179 -10.08 -1.09 8.93
N LYS A 180 -10.27 -1.57 7.69
CA LYS A 180 -11.06 -2.77 7.35
C LYS A 180 -10.21 -3.89 6.77
N THR A 181 -10.74 -5.12 6.81
CA THR A 181 -10.08 -6.25 6.16
C THR A 181 -10.06 -6.10 4.63
N PRO A 182 -9.06 -6.65 3.92
CA PRO A 182 -8.97 -6.55 2.46
C PRO A 182 -10.25 -6.94 1.70
N ALA A 183 -10.94 -8.01 2.11
CA ALA A 183 -12.19 -8.41 1.45
C ALA A 183 -13.33 -7.41 1.66
N GLU A 184 -13.45 -6.83 2.86
CA GLU A 184 -14.44 -5.77 3.12
C GLU A 184 -14.18 -4.52 2.29
N ARG A 185 -12.91 -4.16 2.07
CA ARG A 185 -12.52 -2.96 1.32
C ARG A 185 -13.05 -2.95 -0.12
N CYS A 186 -13.20 -4.13 -0.73
CA CYS A 186 -13.77 -4.28 -2.07
C CYS A 186 -15.23 -3.80 -2.18
N PHE A 187 -15.95 -3.70 -1.06
CA PHE A 187 -17.36 -3.31 -1.01
C PHE A 187 -17.58 -1.93 -0.40
N LEU A 188 -16.51 -1.17 -0.15
CA LEU A 188 -16.62 0.18 0.36
C LEU A 188 -16.96 1.18 -0.75
N TRP A 189 -17.87 2.08 -0.44
CA TRP A 189 -18.23 3.26 -1.20
C TRP A 189 -18.12 4.46 -0.27
N LEU A 190 -17.28 5.46 -0.58
CA LEU A 190 -17.06 6.63 0.30
C LEU A 190 -16.88 6.24 1.79
N GLY A 191 -15.95 5.32 2.04
CA GLY A 191 -15.57 4.85 3.37
C GLY A 191 -16.60 3.96 4.10
N GLY A 192 -17.63 3.43 3.45
CA GLY A 192 -18.59 2.54 4.12
C GLY A 192 -19.46 1.76 3.14
N PHE A 193 -20.52 1.10 3.61
CA PHE A 193 -21.45 0.37 2.72
C PHE A 193 -22.29 1.33 1.87
N ARG A 194 -22.84 0.86 0.74
CA ARG A 194 -23.89 1.57 -0.02
C ARG A 194 -25.27 1.30 0.60
N PRO A 195 -26.00 2.33 1.06
CA PRO A 195 -27.33 2.15 1.63
C PRO A 195 -28.35 1.44 0.70
N SER A 196 -28.33 1.71 -0.61
CA SER A 196 -29.20 1.08 -1.60
C SER A 196 -28.99 -0.44 -1.68
N GLU A 197 -27.73 -0.88 -1.73
CA GLU A 197 -27.36 -2.30 -1.75
C GLU A 197 -27.70 -2.99 -0.43
N LEU A 198 -27.56 -2.29 0.70
CA LEU A 198 -28.00 -2.77 1.99
C LEU A 198 -29.52 -3.05 1.99
N LEU A 199 -30.33 -2.10 1.52
CA LEU A 199 -31.78 -2.25 1.45
C LEU A 199 -32.20 -3.36 0.49
N LYS A 200 -31.50 -3.49 -0.64
CA LYS A 200 -31.71 -4.58 -1.60
C LYS A 200 -31.47 -5.94 -0.95
N LEU A 201 -30.34 -6.09 -0.25
CA LEU A 201 -30.02 -7.31 0.52
C LEU A 201 -31.14 -7.63 1.51
N LEU A 202 -31.58 -6.64 2.29
CA LEU A 202 -32.60 -6.84 3.31
C LEU A 202 -33.97 -7.21 2.73
N SER A 203 -34.38 -6.58 1.63
CA SER A 203 -35.63 -6.91 0.94
C SER A 203 -35.70 -8.39 0.54
N THR A 204 -34.57 -8.99 0.18
CA THR A 204 -34.49 -10.42 -0.18
C THR A 204 -34.42 -11.39 1.00
N GLN A 205 -34.10 -10.91 2.22
CA GLN A 205 -33.82 -11.76 3.39
C GLN A 205 -34.90 -11.62 4.48
N LEU A 206 -35.65 -10.53 4.47
CA LEU A 206 -36.70 -10.25 5.45
C LEU A 206 -38.04 -10.72 4.90
N GLU A 207 -38.39 -11.98 5.15
CA GLU A 207 -39.75 -12.48 4.92
C GLU A 207 -40.41 -12.90 6.25
N PRO A 208 -41.70 -12.61 6.47
CA PRO A 208 -42.62 -11.85 5.61
C PRO A 208 -42.53 -10.30 5.80
N LEU A 209 -42.75 -9.55 4.72
CA LEU A 209 -42.97 -8.09 4.70
C LEU A 209 -44.35 -7.79 4.10
N THR A 210 -45.02 -6.74 4.59
CA THR A 210 -46.29 -6.29 3.97
C THR A 210 -46.02 -5.55 2.66
N GLU A 211 -47.02 -5.45 1.78
CA GLU A 211 -46.91 -4.66 0.54
C GLU A 211 -46.53 -3.20 0.81
N GLN A 212 -47.08 -2.60 1.89
CA GLN A 212 -46.73 -1.25 2.31
C GLN A 212 -45.27 -1.14 2.73
N GLN A 213 -44.74 -2.15 3.45
CA GLN A 213 -43.34 -2.18 3.86
C GLN A 213 -42.40 -2.38 2.67
N LEU A 214 -42.75 -3.27 1.73
CA LEU A 214 -42.00 -3.47 0.50
C LEU A 214 -41.94 -2.18 -0.33
N SER A 215 -43.08 -1.52 -0.54
CA SER A 215 -43.13 -0.21 -1.20
C SER A 215 -42.28 0.84 -0.47
N GLY A 216 -42.35 0.90 0.86
CA GLY A 216 -41.53 1.78 1.68
C GLY A 216 -40.02 1.53 1.51
N ILE A 217 -39.59 0.27 1.53
CA ILE A 217 -38.18 -0.11 1.31
C ILE A 217 -37.73 0.24 -0.11
N CYS A 218 -38.55 -0.05 -1.13
CA CYS A 218 -38.24 0.29 -2.52
C CYS A 218 -38.07 1.80 -2.72
N ASN A 219 -38.96 2.62 -2.14
CA ASN A 219 -38.86 4.08 -2.21
C ASN A 219 -37.61 4.59 -1.49
N LEU A 220 -37.30 4.05 -0.31
CA LEU A 220 -36.09 4.39 0.45
C LEU A 220 -34.83 3.99 -0.31
N GLN A 221 -34.84 2.82 -0.98
CA GLN A 221 -33.74 2.34 -1.81
C GLN A 221 -33.51 3.29 -2.99
N GLN A 222 -34.56 3.66 -3.71
CA GLN A 222 -34.47 4.56 -4.86
C GLN A 222 -33.96 5.94 -4.45
N SER A 223 -34.50 6.50 -3.37
CA SER A 223 -34.05 7.80 -2.85
C SER A 223 -32.59 7.75 -2.36
N SER A 224 -32.18 6.66 -1.68
CA SER A 224 -30.79 6.47 -1.27
C SER A 224 -29.87 6.36 -2.48
N GLN A 225 -30.26 5.61 -3.52
CA GLN A 225 -29.47 5.47 -4.75
C GLN A 225 -29.26 6.83 -5.45
N GLN A 226 -30.29 7.66 -5.54
CA GLN A 226 -30.15 9.00 -6.13
C GLN A 226 -29.15 9.87 -5.38
N ALA A 227 -29.17 9.83 -4.05
CA ALA A 227 -28.19 10.54 -3.22
C ALA A 227 -26.78 9.95 -3.37
N GLU A 228 -26.65 8.62 -3.46
CA GLU A 228 -25.38 7.94 -3.74
C GLU A 228 -24.78 8.35 -5.09
N ASP A 229 -25.61 8.42 -6.13
CA ASP A 229 -25.18 8.81 -7.47
C ASP A 229 -24.72 10.27 -7.51
N ALA A 230 -25.47 11.17 -6.87
CA ALA A 230 -25.09 12.58 -6.76
C ALA A 230 -23.76 12.76 -6.02
N LEU A 231 -23.54 12.04 -4.92
CA LEU A 231 -22.28 12.08 -4.18
C LEU A 231 -21.12 11.48 -4.98
N SER A 232 -21.36 10.39 -5.72
CA SER A 232 -20.35 9.75 -6.57
C SER A 232 -19.93 10.68 -7.71
N GLN A 233 -20.89 11.30 -8.40
CA GLN A 233 -20.62 12.29 -9.45
C GLN A 233 -19.85 13.51 -8.91
N GLY A 234 -20.19 13.99 -7.70
CA GLY A 234 -19.44 15.07 -7.06
C GLY A 234 -17.99 14.69 -6.74
N MET A 235 -17.76 13.45 -6.30
CA MET A 235 -16.41 12.93 -6.05
C MET A 235 -15.60 12.78 -7.34
N GLU A 236 -16.22 12.28 -8.41
CA GLU A 236 -15.60 12.18 -9.74
C GLU A 236 -15.22 13.56 -10.29
N ALA A 237 -16.12 14.55 -10.18
CA ALA A 237 -15.84 15.93 -10.57
C ALA A 237 -14.67 16.53 -9.75
N LEU A 238 -14.60 16.24 -8.45
CA LEU A 238 -13.49 16.66 -7.61
C LEU A 238 -12.17 16.03 -8.07
N GLN A 239 -12.16 14.72 -8.34
CA GLN A 239 -10.97 14.00 -8.81
C GLN A 239 -10.49 14.53 -10.17
N GLN A 240 -11.42 14.77 -11.09
CA GLN A 240 -11.11 15.36 -12.40
C GLN A 240 -10.51 16.77 -12.25
N SER A 241 -11.14 17.61 -11.41
CA SER A 241 -10.66 18.96 -11.14
C SER A 241 -9.28 18.96 -10.46
N LEU A 242 -9.01 17.99 -9.59
CA LEU A 242 -7.70 17.79 -8.98
C LEU A 242 -6.65 17.39 -10.04
N ALA A 243 -6.97 16.43 -10.90
CA ALA A 243 -6.09 15.98 -11.97
C ALA A 243 -5.72 17.14 -12.92
N GLU A 244 -6.68 17.98 -13.31
CA GLU A 244 -6.44 19.16 -14.14
C GLU A 244 -5.49 20.18 -13.47
N THR A 245 -5.66 20.40 -12.17
CA THR A 245 -4.79 21.30 -11.39
C THR A 245 -3.35 20.79 -11.32
N LEU A 246 -3.17 19.48 -11.20
CA LEU A 246 -1.85 18.85 -11.19
C LEU A 246 -1.22 18.82 -12.60
N ALA A 247 -2.00 18.51 -13.63
CA ALA A 247 -1.55 18.43 -15.01
C ALA A 247 -1.13 19.79 -15.59
N GLY A 248 -1.75 20.89 -15.15
CA GLY A 248 -1.37 22.26 -15.53
C GLY A 248 0.09 22.63 -15.21
N SER A 249 0.79 21.85 -14.38
CA SER A 249 2.22 22.01 -14.08
C SER A 249 3.14 21.42 -15.15
N ILE A 250 2.70 20.36 -15.83
CA ILE A 250 3.55 19.55 -16.71
C ILE A 250 3.79 20.26 -18.05
N GLY A 251 2.81 21.04 -18.53
CA GLY A 251 2.85 21.71 -19.84
C GLY A 251 3.67 23.00 -19.91
N SER A 252 4.11 23.58 -18.80
CA SER A 252 4.83 24.87 -18.78
C SER A 252 6.36 24.76 -18.69
N SER A 253 6.91 23.54 -18.71
CA SER A 253 8.36 23.28 -18.50
C SER A 253 9.25 23.58 -19.71
N GLY A 254 8.76 24.31 -20.71
CA GLY A 254 9.47 24.59 -21.97
C GLY A 254 10.39 25.81 -21.97
N SER A 255 10.53 26.57 -20.87
CA SER A 255 11.44 27.72 -20.86
C SER A 255 12.01 27.98 -19.48
N GLY A 256 13.34 27.92 -19.37
CA GLY A 256 14.09 28.09 -18.14
C GLY A 256 13.88 29.48 -17.55
N SER A 257 13.12 29.56 -16.46
CA SER A 257 13.13 30.72 -15.58
C SER A 257 12.63 30.32 -14.20
N THR A 258 13.22 30.93 -13.18
CA THR A 258 12.98 30.81 -11.74
C THR A 258 11.55 31.17 -11.30
N GLY A 259 10.59 31.32 -12.22
CA GLY A 259 9.14 31.46 -11.98
C GLY A 259 8.40 30.12 -11.75
N ASN A 260 9.08 28.97 -11.84
CA ASN A 260 8.47 27.65 -11.68
C ASN A 260 8.00 27.32 -10.26
N VAL A 261 8.74 27.73 -9.22
CA VAL A 261 8.45 27.30 -7.84
C VAL A 261 7.17 27.97 -7.30
N ALA A 262 6.98 29.27 -7.56
CA ALA A 262 5.77 29.98 -7.13
C ALA A 262 4.51 29.44 -7.80
N ASN A 263 4.58 29.12 -9.10
CA ASN A 263 3.47 28.51 -9.84
C ASN A 263 3.16 27.08 -9.33
N TYR A 264 4.18 26.26 -9.13
CA TYR A 264 4.04 24.93 -8.54
C TYR A 264 3.42 25.00 -7.15
N MET A 265 3.92 25.88 -6.27
CA MET A 265 3.38 26.07 -4.92
C MET A 265 1.92 26.53 -4.95
N GLY A 266 1.55 27.45 -5.85
CA GLY A 266 0.16 27.87 -6.05
C GLY A 266 -0.74 26.72 -6.49
N GLN A 267 -0.28 25.88 -7.42
CA GLN A 267 -1.00 24.68 -7.87
C GLN A 267 -1.15 23.65 -6.75
N MET A 268 -0.09 23.38 -5.98
CA MET A 268 -0.15 22.47 -4.84
C MET A 268 -1.09 23.01 -3.75
N ALA A 269 -1.10 24.32 -3.50
CA ALA A 269 -2.04 24.94 -2.56
C ALA A 269 -3.49 24.77 -3.02
N MET A 270 -3.77 24.95 -4.32
CA MET A 270 -5.09 24.69 -4.90
C MET A 270 -5.48 23.21 -4.78
N ALA A 271 -4.56 22.29 -5.11
CA ALA A 271 -4.77 20.86 -4.97
C ALA A 271 -5.06 20.45 -3.52
N MET A 272 -4.31 21.00 -2.56
CA MET A 272 -4.56 20.80 -1.12
C MET A 272 -5.93 21.32 -0.69
N GLY A 273 -6.35 22.49 -1.17
CA GLY A 273 -7.69 23.02 -0.94
C GLY A 273 -8.79 22.09 -1.45
N LYS A 274 -8.60 21.49 -2.64
CA LYS A 274 -9.51 20.48 -3.20
C LYS A 274 -9.54 19.20 -2.36
N LEU A 275 -8.39 18.70 -1.94
CA LEU A 275 -8.31 17.53 -1.04
C LEU A 275 -9.04 17.79 0.29
N GLY A 276 -9.05 19.02 0.79
CA GLY A 276 -9.82 19.42 1.98
C GLY A 276 -11.33 19.19 1.86
N THR A 277 -11.88 19.07 0.64
CA THR A 277 -13.31 18.78 0.43
C THR A 277 -13.68 17.31 0.63
N LEU A 278 -12.70 16.40 0.66
CA LEU A 278 -12.91 14.95 0.81
C LEU A 278 -13.62 14.60 2.12
N GLU A 279 -13.30 15.31 3.21
CA GLU A 279 -13.96 15.12 4.51
C GLU A 279 -15.47 15.32 4.39
N ASN A 280 -15.89 16.32 3.62
CA ASN A 280 -17.30 16.65 3.45
C ASN A 280 -18.06 15.56 2.66
N PHE A 281 -17.42 14.90 1.70
CA PHE A 281 -18.00 13.75 0.99
C PHE A 281 -18.20 12.55 1.92
N LEU A 282 -17.18 12.22 2.73
CA LEU A 282 -17.29 11.17 3.74
C LEU A 282 -18.43 11.45 4.72
N ARG A 283 -18.50 12.66 5.25
CA ARG A 283 -19.54 13.08 6.20
C ARG A 283 -20.94 12.98 5.59
N GLN A 284 -21.12 13.44 4.35
CA GLN A 284 -22.42 13.31 3.66
C GLN A 284 -22.80 11.85 3.42
N ALA A 285 -21.84 10.99 3.04
CA ALA A 285 -22.09 9.57 2.85
C ALA A 285 -22.46 8.87 4.17
N ASP A 286 -21.82 9.20 5.29
CA ASP A 286 -22.17 8.65 6.61
C ASP A 286 -23.52 9.18 7.12
N ASN A 287 -23.84 10.45 6.88
CA ASN A 287 -25.18 10.98 7.17
C ASN A 287 -26.26 10.23 6.37
N LEU A 288 -26.01 9.94 5.09
CA LEU A 288 -26.94 9.16 4.28
C LEU A 288 -27.15 7.76 4.86
N ARG A 289 -26.07 7.06 5.24
CA ARG A 289 -26.17 5.75 5.92
C ARG A 289 -27.00 5.81 7.18
N GLN A 290 -26.72 6.79 8.04
CA GLN A 290 -27.42 6.97 9.30
C GLN A 290 -28.91 7.20 9.06
N GLN A 291 -29.26 8.11 8.15
CA GLN A 291 -30.64 8.41 7.77
C GLN A 291 -31.34 7.18 7.19
N THR A 292 -30.69 6.43 6.30
CA THR A 292 -31.26 5.21 5.72
C THR A 292 -31.55 4.16 6.79
N LEU A 293 -30.63 3.92 7.74
CA LEU A 293 -30.87 2.98 8.85
C LEU A 293 -32.05 3.43 9.73
N GLN A 294 -32.15 4.72 10.03
CA GLN A 294 -33.26 5.28 10.80
C GLN A 294 -34.62 5.16 10.07
N GLN A 295 -34.67 5.49 8.78
CA GLN A 295 -35.90 5.35 7.98
C GLN A 295 -36.30 3.89 7.82
N MET A 296 -35.35 2.99 7.63
CA MET A 296 -35.59 1.55 7.57
C MET A 296 -36.31 1.07 8.85
N GLN A 297 -35.85 1.49 10.03
CA GLN A 297 -36.51 1.13 11.29
C GLN A 297 -37.92 1.70 11.46
N ARG A 298 -38.23 2.83 10.80
CA ARG A 298 -39.59 3.38 10.79
C ARG A 298 -40.54 2.59 9.90
N ILE A 299 -40.01 1.95 8.86
CA ILE A 299 -40.78 1.10 7.94
C ILE A 299 -41.02 -0.28 8.55
N LEU A 300 -40.00 -0.84 9.21
CA LEU A 300 -40.01 -2.18 9.78
C LEU A 300 -40.64 -2.22 11.18
N THR A 301 -41.25 -3.36 11.52
CA THR A 301 -41.61 -3.65 12.92
C THR A 301 -40.36 -3.89 13.76
N THR A 302 -40.45 -3.81 15.09
CA THR A 302 -39.33 -4.09 16.00
C THR A 302 -38.64 -5.43 15.69
N ARG A 303 -39.43 -6.48 15.44
CA ARG A 303 -38.92 -7.83 15.16
C ARG A 303 -38.25 -7.93 13.79
N GLN A 304 -38.80 -7.25 12.78
CA GLN A 304 -38.16 -7.17 11.46
C GLN A 304 -36.87 -6.35 11.54
N SER A 305 -36.83 -5.25 12.30
CA SER A 305 -35.62 -4.47 12.55
C SER A 305 -34.54 -5.29 13.26
N ALA A 306 -34.91 -6.10 14.26
CA ALA A 306 -33.99 -7.04 14.91
C ALA A 306 -33.40 -8.03 13.89
N ARG A 307 -34.24 -8.67 13.07
CA ARG A 307 -33.77 -9.58 12.01
C ARG A 307 -32.91 -8.87 10.97
N ALA A 308 -33.24 -7.62 10.62
CA ALA A 308 -32.47 -6.81 9.68
C ALA A 308 -31.05 -6.59 10.21
N LEU A 309 -30.90 -6.13 11.46
CA LEU A 309 -29.61 -5.92 12.08
C LEU A 309 -28.76 -7.20 12.15
N LEU A 310 -29.39 -8.36 12.39
CA LEU A 310 -28.70 -9.65 12.33
C LEU A 310 -28.17 -9.94 10.91
N VAL A 311 -28.99 -9.76 9.86
CA VAL A 311 -28.58 -9.96 8.47
C VAL A 311 -27.41 -9.03 8.09
N ILE A 312 -27.47 -7.76 8.48
CA ILE A 312 -26.39 -6.78 8.23
C ILE A 312 -25.08 -7.23 8.89
N SER A 313 -25.16 -7.66 10.16
CA SER A 313 -24.00 -8.14 10.90
C SER A 313 -23.43 -9.41 10.30
N ASP A 314 -24.28 -10.36 9.94
CA ASP A 314 -23.88 -11.63 9.34
C ASP A 314 -23.21 -11.43 7.99
N TYR A 315 -23.73 -10.55 7.14
CA TYR A 315 -23.09 -10.15 5.90
C TYR A 315 -21.67 -9.62 6.14
N SER A 316 -21.52 -8.67 7.08
CA SER A 316 -20.22 -8.07 7.40
C SER A 316 -19.24 -9.09 8.00
N SER A 317 -19.74 -10.01 8.84
CA SER A 317 -18.93 -11.09 9.42
C SER A 317 -18.42 -12.07 8.37
N ARG A 318 -19.25 -12.39 7.36
CA ARG A 318 -18.87 -13.27 6.24
C ARG A 318 -17.78 -12.64 5.37
N LEU A 319 -17.81 -11.33 5.14
CA LEU A 319 -16.72 -10.62 4.45
C LEU A 319 -15.39 -10.71 5.23
N ARG A 320 -15.44 -10.51 6.56
CA ARG A 320 -14.27 -10.66 7.43
C ARG A 320 -13.72 -12.10 7.45
N ALA A 321 -14.62 -13.09 7.51
CA ALA A 321 -14.25 -14.50 7.45
C ALA A 321 -13.62 -14.85 6.09
N LEU A 322 -14.19 -14.36 4.99
CA LEU A 322 -13.62 -14.53 3.64
C LEU A 322 -12.20 -13.96 3.55
N SER A 323 -11.96 -12.77 4.11
CA SER A 323 -10.60 -12.21 4.16
C SER A 323 -9.64 -13.10 4.93
N SER A 324 -10.08 -13.68 6.05
CA SER A 324 -9.26 -14.55 6.89
C SER A 324 -8.92 -15.86 6.17
N LEU A 325 -9.91 -16.48 5.52
CA LEU A 325 -9.73 -17.68 4.71
C LEU A 325 -8.80 -17.43 3.52
N TRP A 326 -8.93 -16.28 2.86
CA TRP A 326 -8.06 -15.88 1.77
C TRP A 326 -6.60 -15.77 2.22
N LEU A 327 -6.34 -15.19 3.40
CA LEU A 327 -4.99 -15.06 3.96
C LEU A 327 -4.40 -16.40 4.41
N ALA A 328 -5.25 -17.33 4.86
CA ALA A 328 -4.84 -18.66 5.34
C ALA A 328 -4.60 -19.68 4.22
N ARG A 329 -4.89 -19.34 2.95
CA ARG A 329 -4.72 -20.27 1.84
C ARG A 329 -3.25 -20.70 1.66
N PRO A 330 -2.97 -21.95 1.25
CA PRO A 330 -1.62 -22.38 0.91
C PRO A 330 -1.02 -21.46 -0.15
N LYS A 331 0.23 -21.04 0.05
CA LYS A 331 1.00 -20.32 -0.96
C LYS A 331 1.78 -21.37 -1.77
N GLU A 332 1.51 -21.42 -3.06
CA GLU A 332 2.36 -22.13 -4.04
C GLU A 332 3.71 -21.42 -4.18
#